data_AF-A0A8I3A6N7-F1
#
_entry.id   AF-A0A8I3A6N7-F1
#
_cell.length_a   1.000
_cell.length_b   1.000
_cell.length_c   1.000
_cell.angle_alpha   90.00
_cell.angle_beta   90.00
_cell.angle_gamma   90.00
#
_symmetry.space_group_name_H-M   'P 1'
#
loop_
_entity.id
_entity.type
_entity.pdbx_description
1 polymer ?
#
loop_
_entity_poly.entity_id
_entity_poly.type
_entity_poly.pdbx_seq_one_letter_code
_entity_poly.pdbx_strand_id
1 'polypeptide(L)'
;MSIVLPRELVYRVVLPKEWTNTMRPLQDKCDPTPYQDVEALFLSGIGKPIQALFEDFDPVPIGVASLAQVHVGTLKESGKKAAVKLQHPHLAEFCDIDMEMVEVTLGMPALVLCNSAMTLEQYARL
;
A
#
# COMPACT_ATOMS: atom_id res chain seq x y z
N MET A 1 22.67 5.50 -18.70
CA MET A 1 21.45 5.02 -19.38
C MET A 1 20.72 4.12 -18.41
N SER A 2 20.00 4.71 -17.45
CA SER A 2 19.30 3.95 -16.41
C SER A 2 17.99 3.45 -17.00
N ILE A 3 17.90 2.15 -17.26
CA ILE A 3 16.66 1.49 -17.61
C ILE A 3 15.79 1.53 -16.35
N VAL A 4 14.95 2.55 -16.25
CA VAL A 4 13.84 2.56 -15.31
C VAL A 4 12.81 1.62 -15.92
N LEU A 5 12.81 0.35 -15.50
CA LEU A 5 11.75 -0.57 -15.88
C LEU A 5 10.42 0.02 -15.38
N PRO A 6 9.38 0.10 -16.22
CA PRO A 6 8.08 0.60 -15.79
C PRO A 6 7.58 -0.24 -14.62
N ARG A 7 6.91 0.42 -13.66
CA ARG A 7 6.47 -0.16 -12.37
C ARG A 7 5.66 -1.46 -12.56
N GLU A 8 5.01 -1.60 -13.71
CA GLU A 8 4.27 -2.80 -14.14
C GLU A 8 5.09 -4.02 -14.62
N LEU A 9 6.41 -3.93 -14.79
CA LEU A 9 7.16 -5.01 -15.48
C LEU A 9 7.58 -6.17 -14.56
N VAL A 10 7.77 -5.93 -13.26
CA VAL A 10 8.37 -6.93 -12.35
C VAL A 10 7.43 -8.12 -12.11
N TYR A 11 6.14 -7.88 -11.91
CA TYR A 11 5.17 -8.95 -11.59
C TYR A 11 4.71 -9.75 -12.82
N ARG A 12 4.75 -9.15 -14.02
CA ARG A 12 4.39 -9.82 -15.28
C ARG A 12 5.33 -10.95 -15.69
N VAL A 13 6.57 -10.94 -15.18
CA VAL A 13 7.58 -11.95 -15.49
C VAL A 13 7.47 -13.15 -14.53
N VAL A 14 6.92 -12.93 -13.33
CA VAL A 14 6.88 -13.93 -12.25
C VAL A 14 5.53 -14.63 -12.15
N LEU A 15 4.42 -13.94 -12.45
CA LEU A 15 3.06 -14.47 -12.28
C LEU A 15 2.41 -14.84 -13.62
N PRO A 16 1.54 -15.88 -13.64
CA PRO A 16 0.73 -16.22 -14.83
C PRO A 16 -0.07 -15.01 -15.34
N LYS A 17 -0.28 -14.98 -16.67
CA LYS A 17 -0.99 -13.86 -17.33
C LYS A 17 -2.43 -13.74 -16.85
N GLU A 18 -3.06 -14.86 -16.53
CA GLU A 18 -4.42 -14.99 -16.01
C GLU A 18 -4.57 -14.21 -14.70
N TRP A 19 -3.60 -14.34 -13.79
CA TRP A 19 -3.60 -13.63 -12.51
C TRP A 19 -3.33 -12.14 -12.72
N THR A 20 -2.34 -11.83 -13.53
CA THR A 20 -1.95 -10.44 -13.79
C THR A 20 -3.06 -9.63 -14.46
N ASN A 21 -3.81 -10.24 -15.38
CA ASN A 21 -4.94 -9.57 -16.05
C ASN A 21 -6.11 -9.34 -15.08
N THR A 22 -6.37 -10.29 -14.19
CA THR A 22 -7.48 -10.21 -13.23
C THR A 22 -7.20 -9.24 -12.08
N MET A 23 -5.94 -9.15 -11.64
CA MET A 23 -5.51 -8.26 -10.56
C MET A 23 -5.18 -6.84 -11.02
N ARG A 24 -5.04 -6.58 -12.33
CA ARG A 24 -4.74 -5.25 -12.87
C ARG A 24 -5.75 -4.17 -12.41
N PRO A 25 -7.07 -4.38 -12.48
CA PRO A 25 -8.03 -3.36 -12.06
C PRO A 25 -7.93 -3.02 -10.57
N LEU A 26 -7.48 -3.97 -9.73
CA LEU A 26 -7.29 -3.75 -8.29
C LEU A 26 -6.12 -2.80 -7.98
N GLN A 27 -5.17 -2.64 -8.91
CA GLN A 27 -4.00 -1.77 -8.75
C GLN A 27 -4.20 -0.37 -9.37
N ASP A 28 -5.10 -0.25 -10.35
CA ASP A 28 -5.17 0.94 -11.23
C ASP A 28 -6.13 2.05 -10.77
N LYS A 29 -6.94 1.82 -9.72
CA LYS A 29 -7.95 2.80 -9.30
C LYS A 29 -8.04 2.90 -7.78
N CYS A 30 -7.50 3.98 -7.24
CA CYS A 30 -7.73 4.40 -5.86
C CYS A 30 -8.37 5.79 -5.89
N ASP A 31 -9.47 5.95 -5.17
CA ASP A 31 -10.12 7.24 -5.03
C ASP A 31 -9.27 8.14 -4.12
N PRO A 32 -9.07 9.43 -4.47
CA PRO A 32 -8.33 10.35 -3.62
C PRO A 32 -9.09 10.62 -2.32
N THR A 33 -8.36 10.72 -1.21
CA THR A 33 -8.92 11.21 0.04
C THR A 33 -9.27 12.69 -0.10
N PRO A 34 -10.46 13.11 0.39
CA PRO A 34 -10.87 14.51 0.42
C PRO A 34 -9.82 15.40 1.10
N TYR A 35 -9.67 16.62 0.59
CA TYR A 35 -8.68 17.56 1.12
C TYR A 35 -8.88 17.88 2.61
N GLN A 36 -10.12 17.89 3.09
CA GLN A 36 -10.43 18.16 4.50
C GLN A 36 -9.83 17.09 5.42
N ASP A 37 -9.91 15.82 5.04
CA ASP A 37 -9.34 14.72 5.81
C ASP A 37 -7.81 14.74 5.73
N VAL A 38 -7.25 15.16 4.60
CA VAL A 38 -5.80 15.37 4.43
C VAL A 38 -5.29 16.46 5.37
N GLU A 39 -5.99 17.59 5.46
CA GLU A 39 -5.62 18.68 6.36
C GLU A 39 -5.70 18.24 7.83
N ALA A 40 -6.74 17.50 8.20
CA ALA A 40 -6.90 16.93 9.54
C ALA A 40 -5.77 15.94 9.87
N LEU A 41 -5.44 15.02 8.95
CA LEU A 41 -4.33 14.06 9.09
C LEU A 41 -2.98 14.74 9.25
N PHE A 42 -2.73 15.77 8.44
CA PHE A 42 -1.49 16.52 8.51
C PHE A 42 -1.36 17.27 9.85
N LEU A 43 -2.46 17.88 10.31
CA LEU A 43 -2.51 18.55 11.61
C LEU A 43 -2.31 17.55 12.75
N SER A 44 -2.92 16.36 12.71
CA SER A 44 -2.75 15.34 13.75
C SER A 44 -1.34 14.74 13.77
N GLY A 45 -0.70 14.57 12.60
CA GLY A 45 0.62 13.96 12.49
C GLY A 45 1.77 14.92 12.83
N ILE A 46 1.68 16.18 12.40
CA ILE A 46 2.77 17.17 12.52
C ILE A 46 2.48 18.23 13.59
N GLY A 47 1.23 18.36 14.04
CA GLY A 47 0.81 19.33 15.06
C GLY A 47 0.75 20.77 14.55
N LYS A 48 0.91 20.99 13.23
CA LYS A 48 0.87 22.30 12.58
C LYS A 48 0.01 22.23 11.33
N PRO A 49 -0.69 23.33 10.97
CA PRO A 49 -1.46 23.38 9.74
C PRO A 49 -0.54 23.37 8.51
N ILE A 50 -1.04 22.88 7.37
CA ILE A 50 -0.28 22.78 6.11
C ILE A 50 0.28 24.15 5.72
N GLN A 51 -0.52 25.21 5.91
CA GLN A 51 -0.15 26.59 5.59
C GLN A 51 0.99 27.13 6.49
N ALA A 52 1.36 26.46 7.59
CA ALA A 52 2.52 26.86 8.39
C ALA A 52 3.85 26.36 7.80
N LEU A 53 3.83 25.23 7.08
CA LEU A 53 5.03 24.59 6.52
C LEU A 53 5.20 24.86 5.02
N PHE A 54 4.10 24.97 4.30
CA PHE A 54 4.07 25.16 2.86
C PHE A 54 3.55 26.55 2.49
N GLU A 55 4.26 27.22 1.57
CA GLU A 55 3.87 28.48 0.97
C GLU A 55 2.71 28.27 0.00
N ASP A 56 2.81 27.20 -0.77
CA ASP A 56 1.82 26.76 -1.75
C ASP A 56 1.66 25.24 -1.61
N PHE A 57 0.42 24.76 -1.68
CA PHE A 57 0.09 23.34 -1.59
C PHE A 57 -1.08 23.05 -2.51
N ASP A 58 -0.87 22.18 -3.50
CA ASP A 58 -1.89 21.81 -4.46
C ASP A 58 -2.91 20.86 -3.81
N PRO A 59 -4.21 21.25 -3.71
CA PRO A 59 -5.23 20.37 -3.15
C PRO A 59 -5.51 19.15 -4.05
N VAL A 60 -5.12 19.19 -5.33
CA VAL A 60 -5.26 18.07 -6.26
C VAL A 60 -4.02 17.16 -6.16
N PRO A 61 -4.17 15.87 -5.83
CA PRO A 61 -3.04 14.96 -5.79
C PRO A 61 -2.51 14.69 -7.21
N ILE A 62 -1.19 14.65 -7.35
CA ILE A 62 -0.52 14.27 -8.61
C ILE A 62 -0.55 12.76 -8.85
N GLY A 63 -0.79 11.98 -7.79
CA GLY A 63 -0.89 10.53 -7.87
C GLY A 63 -1.52 9.97 -6.60
N VAL A 64 -2.40 8.99 -6.78
CA VAL A 64 -3.06 8.26 -5.70
C VAL A 64 -2.62 6.80 -5.81
N ALA A 65 -2.19 6.22 -4.70
CA ALA A 65 -1.86 4.80 -4.59
C ALA A 65 -2.62 4.22 -3.39
N SER A 66 -2.78 2.91 -3.34
CA SER A 66 -3.60 2.24 -2.32
C SER A 66 -3.24 2.59 -0.87
N LEU A 67 -1.98 2.92 -0.59
CA LEU A 67 -1.52 3.26 0.77
C LEU A 67 -1.48 4.77 1.04
N ALA A 68 -1.31 5.57 0.00
CA ALA A 68 -0.99 6.99 0.13
C ALA A 68 -1.26 7.76 -1.16
N GLN A 69 -1.55 9.04 -1.02
CA GLN A 69 -1.59 10.00 -2.11
C GLN A 69 -0.42 10.99 -2.04
N VAL A 70 -0.07 11.56 -3.18
CA VAL A 70 1.06 12.48 -3.32
C VAL A 70 0.56 13.82 -3.82
N HIS A 71 0.91 14.88 -3.09
CA HIS A 71 0.65 16.27 -3.43
C HIS A 71 1.96 17.00 -3.73
N VAL A 72 1.85 18.14 -4.40
CA VAL A 72 2.98 19.05 -4.62
C VAL A 72 2.82 20.23 -3.66
N GLY A 73 3.90 20.54 -2.94
CA GLY A 73 3.95 21.72 -2.08
C GLY A 73 5.28 22.44 -2.19
N THR A 74 5.29 23.74 -1.92
CA THR A 74 6.51 24.57 -1.86
C THR A 74 6.81 24.90 -0.40
N LEU A 75 8.00 24.53 0.09
CA LEU A 75 8.38 24.75 1.49
C LEU A 75 8.67 26.22 1.77
N LYS A 76 8.09 26.79 2.84
CA LYS A 76 8.30 28.20 3.22
C LYS A 76 9.75 28.55 3.54
N GLU A 77 10.45 27.66 4.22
CA GLU A 77 11.82 27.94 4.69
C GLU A 77 12.86 27.97 3.56
N SER A 78 12.62 27.24 2.48
CA SER A 78 13.63 27.04 1.42
C SER A 78 13.17 27.48 0.03
N GLY A 79 11.87 27.75 -0.17
CA GLY A 79 11.26 28.00 -1.48
C GLY A 79 11.34 26.80 -2.43
N LYS A 80 11.73 25.61 -1.95
CA LYS A 80 11.88 24.41 -2.79
C LYS A 80 10.56 23.68 -2.95
N LYS A 81 10.31 23.19 -4.16
CA LYS A 81 9.21 22.25 -4.43
C LYS A 81 9.52 20.88 -3.84
N ALA A 82 8.53 20.31 -3.16
CA ALA A 82 8.57 19.01 -2.52
C ALA A 82 7.33 18.19 -2.92
N ALA A 83 7.52 16.87 -3.04
CA ALA A 83 6.43 15.92 -3.16
C ALA A 83 6.02 15.48 -1.74
N VAL A 84 4.81 15.83 -1.34
CA VAL A 84 4.26 15.53 -0.01
C VAL A 84 3.44 14.26 -0.11
N LYS A 85 3.92 13.19 0.52
CA LYS A 85 3.21 11.90 0.58
C LYS A 85 2.38 11.85 1.85
N LEU A 86 1.10 11.55 1.69
CA LEU A 86 0.11 11.49 2.76
C LEU A 86 -0.54 10.12 2.74
N GLN A 87 -0.45 9.42 3.87
CA GLN A 87 -1.09 8.11 4.05
C GLN A 87 -2.60 8.28 4.17
N HIS A 88 -3.37 7.36 3.58
CA HIS A 88 -4.83 7.40 3.70
C HIS A 88 -5.28 7.22 5.16
N PRO A 89 -6.39 7.86 5.57
CA PRO A 89 -6.98 7.62 6.89
C PRO A 89 -7.37 6.13 7.00
N HIS A 90 -7.26 5.57 8.20
CA HIS A 90 -7.55 4.16 8.52
C HIS A 90 -6.59 3.10 7.95
N LEU A 91 -5.54 3.49 7.22
CA LEU A 91 -4.60 2.50 6.69
C LEU A 91 -3.96 1.61 7.78
N ALA A 92 -3.66 2.19 8.94
CA ALA A 92 -3.07 1.46 10.05
C ALA A 92 -3.96 0.29 10.52
N GLU A 93 -5.28 0.50 10.55
CA GLU A 93 -6.25 -0.53 10.96
C GLU A 93 -6.31 -1.69 9.94
N PHE A 94 -6.22 -1.36 8.65
CA PHE A 94 -6.21 -2.37 7.58
C PHE A 94 -4.89 -3.12 7.49
N CYS A 95 -3.76 -2.47 7.81
CA CYS A 95 -2.46 -3.15 7.80
C CYS A 95 -2.41 -4.31 8.80
N ASP A 96 -2.96 -4.15 10.00
CA ASP A 96 -2.95 -5.21 11.00
C ASP A 96 -3.80 -6.43 10.56
N ILE A 97 -4.97 -6.16 9.98
CA ILE A 97 -5.87 -7.19 9.44
C ILE A 97 -5.24 -7.90 8.23
N ASP A 98 -4.59 -7.15 7.34
CA ASP A 98 -3.90 -7.71 6.18
C ASP A 98 -2.77 -8.66 6.62
N MET A 99 -2.01 -8.28 7.65
CA MET A 99 -0.94 -9.12 8.20
C MET A 99 -1.48 -10.39 8.85
N GLU A 100 -2.57 -10.29 9.63
CA GLU A 100 -3.25 -11.46 10.21
C GLU A 100 -3.78 -12.40 9.12
N MET A 101 -4.39 -11.85 8.08
CA MET A 101 -4.92 -12.64 6.95
C MET A 101 -3.81 -13.38 6.20
N VAL A 102 -2.65 -12.75 6.00
CA VAL A 102 -1.48 -13.39 5.40
C VAL A 102 -0.95 -14.51 6.31
N GLU A 103 -0.87 -14.29 7.62
CA GLU A 103 -0.44 -15.30 8.58
C GLU A 103 -1.36 -16.52 8.59
N VAL A 104 -2.69 -16.31 8.61
CA VAL A 104 -3.67 -17.40 8.53
C VAL A 104 -3.55 -18.12 7.19
N THR A 105 -3.51 -17.40 6.07
CA THR A 105 -3.51 -17.99 4.73
C THR A 105 -2.24 -18.77 4.43
N LEU A 106 -1.08 -18.29 4.86
CA LEU A 106 0.21 -18.97 4.66
C LEU A 106 0.53 -20.00 5.76
N GLY A 107 0.00 -19.83 6.97
CA GLY A 107 0.14 -20.77 8.08
C GLY A 107 -0.79 -21.99 7.99
N MET A 108 -1.97 -21.83 7.41
CA MET A 108 -2.94 -22.92 7.22
C MET A 108 -2.44 -24.08 6.34
N PRO A 109 -1.67 -23.89 5.24
CA PRO A 109 -1.07 -25.01 4.53
C PRO A 109 -0.15 -25.86 5.40
N ALA A 110 0.57 -25.28 6.37
CA ALA A 110 1.44 -26.06 7.27
C ALA A 110 0.62 -27.00 8.18
N LEU A 111 -0.51 -26.54 8.71
CA LEU A 111 -1.41 -27.35 9.54
C LEU A 111 -2.15 -28.43 8.72
N VAL A 112 -2.58 -28.11 7.50
CA VAL A 112 -3.28 -29.07 6.62
C VAL A 112 -2.30 -30.12 6.05
N LEU A 113 -1.06 -29.74 5.75
CA LEU A 113 0.00 -30.68 5.37
C LEU A 113 0.48 -31.53 6.56
N CYS A 114 0.54 -30.97 7.77
CA CYS A 114 0.88 -31.73 8.97
C CYS A 114 -0.19 -32.79 9.31
N ASN A 115 -1.48 -32.47 9.14
CA ASN A 115 -2.56 -33.44 9.32
C ASN A 115 -2.55 -34.57 8.27
N SER A 116 -2.20 -34.27 7.02
CA SER A 116 -2.11 -35.31 5.97
C SER A 116 -0.84 -36.18 6.09
N ALA A 117 0.27 -35.63 6.60
CA ALA A 117 1.47 -36.38 6.94
C ALA A 117 1.28 -37.31 8.15
N MET A 118 0.54 -36.88 9.19
CA MET A 118 0.23 -37.71 10.37
C MET A 118 -0.57 -38.97 10.03
N THR A 119 -1.52 -38.88 9.08
CA THR A 119 -2.33 -40.03 8.65
C THR A 119 -1.52 -41.10 7.89
N LEU A 120 -0.43 -40.73 7.22
CA LEU A 120 0.42 -41.70 6.51
C LEU A 120 1.31 -42.51 7.48
N GLU A 121 1.77 -41.91 8.58
CA GLU A 121 2.60 -42.59 9.58
C GLU A 121 1.81 -43.65 10.38
N GLN A 122 0.51 -43.44 10.57
CA GLN A 122 -0.38 -44.43 11.21
C GLN A 122 -0.71 -45.63 10.32
N TYR A 123 -0.74 -45.47 8.99
CA TYR A 123 -1.02 -46.58 8.06
C TYR A 123 0.21 -47.47 7.81
N ALA A 124 1.43 -46.95 7.98
CA ALA A 124 2.68 -47.69 7.81
C ALA A 124 3.10 -48.54 9.02
N ARG A 125 2.33 -48.50 10.12
CA ARG A 125 2.53 -49.33 11.33
C ARG A 125 1.47 -50.43 11.51
N LEU A 126 0.65 -50.68 10.49
CA LEU A 126 -0.17 -51.89 10.33
C LEU A 126 0.51 -52.83 9.32
#